data_AF-A0A3A4R1S5-F1
#
_entry.id   AF-A0A3A4R1S5-F1
#
_cell.length_a   1.000
_cell.length_b   1.000
_cell.length_c   1.000
_cell.angle_alpha   90.00
_cell.angle_beta   90.00
_cell.angle_gamma   90.00
#
_symmetry.space_group_name_H-M   'P 1'
#
loop_
_entity.id
_entity.type
_entity.pdbx_description
1 polymer ?
#
loop_
_entity_poly.entity_id
_entity_poly.type
_entity_poly.pdbx_seq_one_letter_code
_entity_poly.pdbx_strand_id
1 'polypeptide(L)'
;MRIIKELFSLFSIIFSNHSSKHYKPAPLLIIKKESSPNNSDVKEYNSIDEAIADLENDPNVPKEKIEKLKSSLRKLKDKTSIKIKNGELIK
;
A
#
# COMPACT_ATOMS: atom_id res chain seq x y z
N MET A 1 54.79 -15.40 23.52
CA MET A 1 53.33 -15.16 23.68
C MET A 1 52.96 -13.79 24.28
N ARG A 2 53.81 -12.75 24.23
CA ARG A 2 53.46 -11.39 24.72
C ARG A 2 52.81 -10.53 23.63
N ILE A 3 53.38 -10.53 22.43
CA ILE A 3 52.89 -9.75 21.28
C ILE A 3 51.44 -10.10 20.88
N ILE A 4 51.07 -11.38 20.95
CA ILE A 4 49.70 -11.81 20.62
C ILE A 4 48.69 -11.25 21.65
N LYS A 5 49.08 -11.16 22.93
CA LYS A 5 48.21 -10.61 23.99
C LYS A 5 48.02 -9.10 23.84
N GLU A 6 49.07 -8.38 23.47
CA GLU A 6 49.01 -6.95 23.13
C GLU A 6 48.09 -6.70 21.93
N LEU A 7 48.20 -7.53 20.88
CA LEU A 7 47.37 -7.41 19.69
C LEU A 7 45.88 -7.68 20.00
N PHE A 8 45.58 -8.69 20.82
CA PHE A 8 44.21 -8.96 21.27
C PHE A 8 43.64 -7.82 22.14
N SER A 9 44.46 -7.15 22.95
CA SER A 9 43.99 -6.02 23.77
C SER A 9 43.58 -4.82 22.89
N LEU A 10 44.36 -4.53 21.84
CA LEU A 10 44.03 -3.48 20.88
C LEU A 10 42.74 -3.77 20.12
N PHE A 11 42.53 -5.03 19.69
CA PHE A 11 41.27 -5.42 19.06
C PHE A 11 40.08 -5.30 20.02
N SER A 12 40.22 -5.67 21.31
CA SER A 12 39.12 -5.52 22.26
C SER A 12 38.70 -4.06 22.48
N ILE A 13 39.64 -3.11 22.46
CA ILE A 13 39.34 -1.67 22.60
C ILE A 13 38.56 -1.16 21.37
N ILE A 14 38.91 -1.64 20.17
CA ILE A 14 38.24 -1.26 18.92
C ILE A 14 36.78 -1.75 18.91
N PHE A 15 36.50 -2.94 19.45
CA PHE A 15 35.15 -3.51 19.47
C PHE A 15 34.31 -3.12 20.70
N SER A 16 34.91 -2.60 21.77
CA SER A 16 34.18 -2.18 22.98
C SER A 16 33.38 -0.88 22.84
N ASN A 17 33.53 -0.13 21.75
CA ASN A 17 32.83 1.15 21.55
C ASN A 17 31.51 1.07 20.78
N HIS A 18 30.97 -0.11 20.50
CA HIS A 18 29.61 -0.22 19.98
C HIS A 18 28.58 -0.07 21.11
N SER A 19 28.52 1.13 21.68
CA SER A 19 27.41 1.56 22.53
C SER A 19 26.10 1.27 21.78
N SER A 20 25.27 0.40 22.36
CA SER A 20 23.91 0.14 21.93
C SER A 20 23.07 1.41 22.16
N LYS A 21 23.25 2.40 21.30
CA LYS A 21 22.35 3.55 21.23
C LYS A 21 21.01 3.00 20.78
N HIS A 22 20.11 2.79 21.73
CA HIS A 22 18.70 2.53 21.46
C HIS A 22 18.17 3.72 20.65
N TYR A 23 18.05 3.55 19.34
CA TYR A 23 17.35 4.48 18.48
C TYR A 23 15.88 4.46 18.90
N LYS A 24 15.45 5.49 19.63
CA LYS A 24 14.02 5.74 19.85
C LYS A 24 13.41 6.04 18.48
N PRO A 25 12.42 5.27 18.00
CA PRO A 25 11.76 5.59 16.75
C PRO A 25 11.15 6.99 16.87
N ALA A 26 11.51 7.88 15.94
CA ALA A 26 10.87 9.19 15.86
C ALA A 26 9.39 8.98 15.55
N PRO A 27 8.46 9.64 16.25
CA PRO A 27 7.04 9.49 15.97
C PRO A 27 6.76 9.97 14.54
N LEU A 28 6.17 9.11 13.72
CA LEU A 28 5.72 9.47 12.38
C LEU A 28 4.48 10.37 12.51
N LEU A 29 4.64 11.63 12.16
CA LEU A 29 3.56 12.62 12.17
C LEU A 29 2.91 12.63 10.78
N ILE A 30 1.81 11.90 10.62
CA ILE A 30 1.05 11.86 9.37
C ILE A 30 0.07 13.06 9.39
N ILE A 31 0.42 14.12 8.67
CA ILE A 31 -0.48 15.27 8.47
C ILE A 31 -1.47 14.90 7.36
N LYS A 32 -2.72 14.61 7.74
CA LYS A 32 -3.81 14.44 6.77
C LYS A 32 -4.08 15.81 6.15
N LYS A 33 -3.86 15.95 4.84
CA LYS A 33 -4.29 17.14 4.08
C LYS A 33 -5.81 17.20 4.16
N GLU A 34 -6.33 18.20 4.85
CA GLU A 34 -7.76 18.47 4.85
C GLU A 34 -8.19 18.75 3.41
N SER A 35 -9.10 17.93 2.90
CA SER A 35 -9.80 18.18 1.65
C SER A 35 -10.49 19.52 1.80
N SER A 36 -10.13 20.48 0.95
CA SER A 36 -10.74 21.80 0.86
C SER A 36 -12.26 21.73 1.01
N PRO A 37 -12.90 22.68 1.72
CA PRO A 37 -14.36 22.71 1.94
C PRO A 37 -15.19 22.94 0.67
N ASN A 38 -14.55 22.97 -0.51
CA ASN A 38 -15.17 23.22 -1.82
C ASN A 38 -15.19 21.98 -2.73
N ASN A 39 -14.95 20.77 -2.19
CA ASN A 39 -15.03 19.53 -2.96
C ASN A 39 -16.45 18.94 -2.89
N SER A 40 -17.48 19.70 -3.31
CA SER A 40 -18.88 19.27 -3.29
C SER A 40 -19.18 18.03 -4.16
N ASP A 41 -18.26 17.65 -5.03
CA ASP A 41 -18.50 16.65 -6.07
C ASP A 41 -17.73 15.34 -5.86
N VAL A 42 -16.97 15.21 -4.76
CA VAL A 42 -16.24 13.98 -4.44
C VAL A 42 -17.13 13.09 -3.57
N LYS A 43 -17.77 12.10 -4.19
CA LYS A 43 -18.51 11.05 -3.50
C LYS A 43 -17.57 9.91 -3.12
N GLU A 44 -17.42 9.67 -1.83
CA GLU A 44 -16.65 8.55 -1.28
C GLU A 44 -17.55 7.32 -1.12
N TYR A 45 -17.02 6.13 -1.43
CA TYR A 45 -17.73 4.86 -1.36
C TYR A 45 -16.98 3.89 -0.46
N ASN A 46 -17.71 3.14 0.36
CA ASN A 46 -17.11 2.15 1.27
C ASN A 46 -16.80 0.83 0.56
N SER A 47 -17.40 0.59 -0.60
CA SER A 47 -17.16 -0.61 -1.39
C SER A 47 -17.34 -0.35 -2.89
N ILE A 48 -16.73 -1.22 -3.71
CA ILE A 48 -16.94 -1.20 -5.16
C ILE A 48 -18.40 -1.50 -5.50
N ASP A 49 -19.07 -2.37 -4.73
CA ASP A 49 -20.47 -2.73 -4.97
C ASP A 49 -21.40 -1.53 -4.77
N GLU A 50 -21.11 -0.66 -3.79
CA GLU A 50 -21.81 0.62 -3.56
C GLU A 50 -21.62 1.59 -4.74
N ALA A 51 -20.40 1.72 -5.26
CA ALA A 51 -20.11 2.56 -6.42
C ALA A 51 -20.81 2.05 -7.69
N ILE A 52 -20.88 0.73 -7.89
CA ILE A 52 -21.61 0.14 -9.02
C ILE A 52 -23.11 0.41 -8.92
N ALA A 53 -23.70 0.30 -7.72
CA ALA A 53 -25.11 0.59 -7.51
C ALA A 53 -25.47 2.05 -7.85
N ASP A 54 -24.56 3.00 -7.59
CA ASP A 54 -24.77 4.39 -8.01
C ASP A 54 -24.75 4.54 -9.53
N LEU A 55 -23.78 3.90 -10.19
CA LEU A 55 -23.68 3.88 -11.65
C LEU A 55 -24.90 3.23 -12.33
N GLU A 56 -25.53 2.24 -11.69
CA GLU A 56 -26.77 1.60 -12.19
C GLU A 56 -27.96 2.54 -12.26
N ASN A 57 -27.99 3.53 -11.37
CA ASN A 57 -29.05 4.52 -11.31
C ASN A 57 -28.76 5.75 -12.19
N ASP A 58 -27.55 5.87 -12.74
CA ASP A 58 -27.16 6.99 -13.59
C ASP A 58 -27.67 6.80 -15.03
N PRO A 59 -28.58 7.66 -15.53
CA PRO A 59 -29.10 7.57 -16.89
C PRO A 59 -28.05 7.80 -17.99
N ASN A 60 -26.90 8.39 -17.65
CA ASN A 60 -25.81 8.66 -18.59
C ASN A 60 -24.87 7.46 -18.76
N VAL A 61 -25.02 6.42 -17.94
CA VAL A 61 -24.17 5.23 -18.00
C VAL A 61 -24.91 4.12 -18.76
N PRO A 62 -24.38 3.65 -19.90
CA PRO A 62 -24.98 2.54 -20.63
C PRO A 62 -25.00 1.25 -19.80
N LYS A 63 -26.17 0.62 -19.70
CA LYS A 63 -26.36 -0.64 -18.95
C LYS A 63 -25.36 -1.74 -19.35
N GLU A 64 -25.03 -1.84 -20.64
CA GLU A 64 -24.06 -2.82 -21.15
C GLU A 64 -22.67 -2.67 -20.49
N LYS A 65 -22.21 -1.43 -20.26
CA LYS A 65 -20.92 -1.18 -19.61
C LYS A 65 -20.93 -1.61 -18.14
N ILE A 66 -22.07 -1.44 -17.47
CA ILE A 66 -22.24 -1.84 -16.07
C ILE A 66 -22.22 -3.37 -15.94
N GLU A 67 -22.92 -4.09 -16.81
CA GLU A 67 -22.92 -5.55 -16.80
C GLU A 67 -21.52 -6.12 -17.12
N LYS A 68 -20.79 -5.50 -18.05
CA LYS A 68 -19.37 -5.83 -18.31
C LYS A 68 -18.50 -5.58 -17.07
N LEU A 69 -18.72 -4.49 -16.34
CA LEU A 69 -17.99 -4.18 -15.11
C LEU A 69 -18.28 -5.22 -14.02
N LYS A 70 -19.56 -5.53 -13.75
CA LYS A 70 -19.98 -6.56 -12.78
C LYS A 70 -19.37 -7.93 -13.08
N SER A 71 -19.44 -8.37 -14.34
CA SER A 71 -18.88 -9.66 -14.74
C SER A 71 -17.35 -9.72 -14.60
N SER A 72 -16.66 -8.60 -14.86
CA SER A 72 -15.22 -8.48 -14.67
C SER A 72 -14.86 -8.53 -13.18
N LEU A 73 -15.59 -7.80 -12.33
CA LEU A 73 -15.39 -7.82 -10.88
C LEU A 73 -15.61 -9.21 -10.29
N ARG A 74 -16.65 -9.93 -10.73
CA ARG A 74 -16.89 -11.31 -10.28
C ARG A 74 -15.72 -12.23 -10.63
N LYS A 75 -15.21 -12.16 -11.87
CA LYS A 75 -14.03 -12.92 -12.31
C LYS A 75 -12.77 -12.59 -11.51
N LEU A 76 -12.66 -11.38 -10.97
CA LEU A 76 -11.55 -10.95 -10.12
C LEU A 76 -11.71 -11.45 -8.68
N LYS A 77 -12.91 -11.32 -8.10
CA LYS A 77 -13.22 -11.77 -6.73
C LYS A 77 -12.92 -13.27 -6.54
N ASP A 78 -13.15 -14.08 -7.57
CA ASP A 78 -12.95 -15.53 -7.53
C ASP A 78 -11.49 -15.98 -7.74
N LYS A 79 -10.54 -15.05 -7.99
CA LYS A 79 -9.15 -15.38 -8.32
C LYS A 79 -8.18 -14.92 -7.25
N THR A 80 -7.26 -15.81 -6.86
CA THR A 80 -6.12 -15.49 -5.98
C THR A 80 -4.94 -14.85 -6.73
N SER A 81 -4.88 -15.00 -8.06
CA SER A 81 -3.85 -14.42 -8.91
C SER A 81 -4.44 -14.02 -10.27
N ILE A 82 -4.01 -12.86 -10.76
CA ILE A 82 -4.46 -12.28 -12.03
C ILE A 82 -3.26 -11.89 -12.88
N LYS A 83 -3.39 -12.08 -14.20
CA LYS A 83 -2.40 -11.63 -15.18
C LYS A 83 -3.09 -10.66 -16.13
N ILE A 84 -2.44 -9.53 -16.40
CA ILE A 84 -2.98 -8.46 -17.24
C ILE A 84 -1.98 -8.19 -18.37
N LYS A 85 -2.48 -8.11 -19.61
CA LYS A 85 -1.71 -7.69 -20.78
C LYS A 85 -2.56 -6.76 -21.62
N ASN A 86 -2.02 -5.58 -21.97
CA ASN A 86 -2.73 -4.56 -22.76
C ASN A 86 -4.10 -4.15 -22.19
N GLY A 87 -4.24 -4.11 -20.86
CA GLY A 87 -5.50 -3.76 -20.20
C GLY A 87 -6.55 -4.88 -20.16
N GLU A 88 -6.22 -6.08 -20.66
CA GLU A 88 -7.12 -7.24 -20.63
C GLU A 88 -6.64 -8.32 -19.66
N LEU A 89 -7.60 -9.01 -19.04
CA LEU A 89 -7.36 -10.16 -18.18
C LEU A 89 -7.00 -11.38 -19.03
N ILE A 90 -5.80 -11.92 -18.82
CA ILE A 90 -5.31 -13.13 -19.49
C ILE A 90 -5.26 -14.32 -18.52
N LYS A 91 -5.18 -15.54 -19.08
CA LYS A 91 -5.21 -16.80 -18.34
C LYS A 91 -3.87 -17.13 -17.67
#